data_AF-A0A1G1CIQ9-F1
#
_entry.id   AF-A0A1G1CIQ9-F1
#
_cell.length_a   1.000
_cell.length_b   1.000
_cell.length_c   1.000
_cell.angle_alpha   90.00
_cell.angle_beta   90.00
_cell.angle_gamma   90.00
#
_symmetry.space_group_name_H-M   'P 1'
#
loop_
_entity.id
_entity.type
_entity.pdbx_description
1 polymer ?
#
loop_
_entity_poly.entity_id
_entity_poly.type
_entity_poly.pdbx_seq_one_letter_code
_entity_poly.pdbx_strand_id
1 'polypeptide(L)'
;MLLQAVTGVANYYVTISELTPLSDKSGAQVALIESGFKLGYEQLTAAVMVFFIVLLFSLSVLVYSRFKDTRRVFWAVILALTVGMLPLAIQLVRKQTGIITEAKPTLIPRQVQITDVTDTGFSVSWQTDEAAMGAIRWSSRDDDKSWRTVPETQGEEQRNHRVVVNGLAGGTVYYLEIFSFNQWYNQQGVPIVVMTKFETDEGKR
;
A
#
# COMPACT_ATOMS: atom_id res chain seq x y z
N MET A 1 -13.82 35.82 22.93
CA MET A 1 -13.62 36.65 21.72
C MET A 1 -12.81 35.78 20.77
N LEU A 2 -13.28 35.18 19.69
CA LEU A 2 -14.50 35.32 18.88
C LEU A 2 -15.01 33.93 18.49
N LEU A 3 -16.29 33.70 18.73
CA LEU A 3 -17.11 32.71 18.03
C LEU A 3 -17.35 33.29 16.63
N GLN A 4 -16.99 32.60 15.55
CA GLN A 4 -17.54 32.93 14.23
C GLN A 4 -18.46 31.80 13.80
N ALA A 5 -19.74 32.13 13.80
CA ALA A 5 -20.82 31.36 13.23
C ALA A 5 -20.58 31.19 11.72
N VAL A 6 -20.62 29.96 11.25
CA VAL A 6 -20.70 29.67 9.81
C VAL A 6 -22.18 29.67 9.45
N THR A 7 -22.67 30.83 9.03
CA THR A 7 -23.96 30.98 8.33
C THR A 7 -23.67 31.50 6.94
N GLY A 8 -23.93 30.70 5.91
CA GLY A 8 -23.80 31.14 4.52
C GLY A 8 -23.75 29.97 3.54
N VAL A 9 -24.89 29.70 2.92
CA VAL A 9 -25.03 28.80 1.76
C VAL A 9 -24.17 29.30 0.59
N ALA A 10 -23.70 28.35 -0.23
CA ALA A 10 -23.11 28.50 -1.56
C ALA A 10 -21.58 28.68 -1.61
N ASN A 11 -20.89 27.54 -1.80
CA ASN A 11 -19.94 27.29 -2.88
C ASN A 11 -19.63 25.79 -2.89
N TYR A 12 -20.42 24.99 -3.62
CA TYR A 12 -20.27 23.51 -3.68
C TYR A 12 -19.13 23.05 -4.60
N TYR A 13 -18.20 23.94 -4.93
CA TYR A 13 -17.05 23.64 -5.77
C TYR A 13 -15.84 23.48 -4.86
N VAL A 14 -15.59 22.26 -4.42
CA VAL A 14 -14.29 21.93 -3.83
C VAL A 14 -13.36 21.61 -4.99
N THR A 15 -12.55 22.59 -5.41
CA THR A 15 -11.47 22.35 -6.36
C THR A 15 -10.22 21.96 -5.59
N ILE A 16 -9.82 20.69 -5.67
CA ILE A 16 -8.60 20.20 -5.03
C ILE A 16 -7.54 20.09 -6.11
N SER A 17 -6.49 20.91 -5.99
CA SER A 17 -5.43 20.97 -6.99
C SER A 17 -4.71 19.63 -7.12
N GLU A 18 -4.39 18.97 -6.01
CA GLU A 18 -3.70 17.68 -5.97
C GLU A 18 -4.13 16.86 -4.73
N LEU A 19 -4.26 15.53 -4.89
CA LEU A 19 -4.53 14.61 -3.79
C LEU A 19 -3.28 13.86 -3.36
N THR A 20 -3.25 13.43 -2.10
CA THR A 20 -2.18 12.61 -1.53
C THR A 20 -2.61 11.14 -1.57
N PRO A 21 -1.71 10.20 -1.91
CA PRO A 21 -2.02 8.79 -1.80
C PRO A 21 -2.40 8.46 -0.36
N LEU A 22 -3.42 7.63 -0.19
CA LEU A 22 -3.79 7.07 1.09
C LEU A 22 -2.58 6.24 1.57
N SER A 23 -1.88 6.75 2.58
CA SER A 23 -0.90 5.95 3.30
C SER A 23 -1.69 4.85 3.97
N ASP A 24 -1.59 3.63 3.43
CA ASP A 24 -2.17 2.46 4.05
C ASP A 24 -1.67 2.42 5.50
N LYS A 25 -2.60 2.33 6.46
CA LYS A 25 -2.24 2.07 7.86
C LYS A 25 -1.62 0.67 8.02
N SER A 26 -1.51 -0.11 6.94
CA SER A 26 -0.44 -1.10 6.77
C SER A 26 0.87 -0.38 6.50
N GLY A 27 1.65 -0.15 7.56
CA GLY A 27 2.95 0.50 7.49
C GLY A 27 3.89 -0.16 6.49
N ALA A 28 3.87 0.30 5.24
CA ALA A 28 5.06 0.39 4.44
C ALA A 28 5.92 1.48 5.09
N GLN A 29 6.58 1.10 6.18
CA GLN A 29 7.83 1.74 6.56
C GLN A 29 8.66 1.72 5.28
N VAL A 30 8.78 2.86 4.60
CA VAL A 30 9.96 3.12 3.79
C VAL A 30 11.08 3.19 4.82
N ALA A 31 11.51 2.02 5.28
CA ALA A 31 12.83 1.84 5.78
C ALA A 31 13.68 2.32 4.60
N LEU A 32 14.25 3.52 4.73
CA LEU A 32 15.53 3.78 4.12
C LEU A 32 16.34 2.55 4.51
N ILE A 33 16.52 1.63 3.57
CA ILE A 33 17.43 0.51 3.77
C ILE A 33 18.79 1.22 3.80
N GLU A 34 19.17 1.74 4.96
CA GLU A 34 20.56 1.68 5.35
C GLU A 34 20.90 0.21 5.21
N SER A 35 21.50 -0.15 4.08
CA SER A 35 22.12 -1.43 3.85
C SER A 35 23.37 -1.58 4.73
N GLY A 36 23.29 -1.10 5.98
CA GLY A 36 24.12 -1.55 7.07
C GLY A 36 23.70 -2.98 7.37
N PHE A 37 24.52 -3.92 6.95
CA PHE A 37 24.46 -5.32 7.33
C PHE A 37 24.46 -5.44 8.87
N LYS A 38 23.26 -5.46 9.47
CA LYS A 38 23.07 -5.68 10.91
C LYS A 38 22.90 -7.17 11.15
N LEU A 39 24.02 -7.87 11.32
CA LEU A 39 24.02 -9.23 11.85
C LEU A 39 23.47 -9.19 13.28
N GLY A 40 22.26 -9.71 13.49
CA GLY A 40 21.76 -9.97 14.84
C GLY A 40 22.69 -10.96 15.53
N TYR A 41 23.17 -10.63 16.73
CA TYR A 41 24.15 -11.46 17.45
C TYR A 41 23.67 -12.91 17.61
N GLU A 42 22.36 -13.13 17.73
CA GLU A 42 21.68 -14.44 17.77
C GLU A 42 21.91 -15.32 16.53
N GLN A 43 21.99 -14.72 15.33
CA GLN A 43 22.22 -15.47 14.09
C GLN A 43 23.70 -15.79 13.90
N LEU A 44 24.59 -14.92 14.39
CA LEU A 44 26.02 -15.18 14.43
C LEU A 44 26.36 -16.26 15.47
N THR A 45 25.77 -16.22 16.66
CA THR A 45 26.03 -17.21 17.71
C THR A 45 25.62 -18.59 17.26
N ALA A 46 24.46 -18.75 16.61
CA ALA A 46 24.03 -20.04 16.07
C ALA A 46 24.95 -20.57 14.97
N ALA A 47 25.31 -19.74 13.98
CA ALA A 47 26.18 -20.14 12.88
C ALA A 47 27.61 -20.46 13.36
N VAL A 48 28.14 -19.66 14.28
CA VAL A 48 29.46 -19.87 14.88
C VAL A 48 29.47 -21.11 15.77
N MET A 49 28.41 -21.36 16.56
CA MET A 49 28.28 -22.60 17.34
C MET A 49 28.21 -23.84 16.45
N VAL A 50 27.43 -23.81 15.37
CA VAL A 50 27.36 -24.93 14.41
C VAL A 50 28.72 -25.12 13.73
N PHE A 51 29.40 -24.03 13.34
CA PHE A 51 30.74 -24.10 12.78
C PHE A 51 31.73 -24.77 13.74
N PHE A 52 31.75 -24.37 15.02
CA PHE A 52 32.63 -24.99 16.02
C PHE A 52 32.25 -26.45 16.32
N ILE A 53 30.97 -26.81 16.36
CA ILE A 53 30.53 -28.20 16.54
C ILE A 53 30.99 -29.07 15.37
N VAL A 54 30.80 -28.60 14.13
CA VAL A 54 31.24 -29.32 12.94
C VAL A 54 32.76 -29.36 12.86
N LEU A 55 33.46 -28.28 13.23
CA LEU A 55 34.92 -28.22 13.28
C LEU A 55 35.46 -29.23 14.29
N LEU A 56 34.91 -29.27 15.51
CA LEU A 56 35.35 -30.19 16.57
C LEU A 56 35.02 -31.65 16.24
N PHE A 57 33.85 -31.90 15.64
CA PHE A 57 33.49 -33.25 15.16
C PHE A 57 34.42 -33.68 14.02
N SER A 58 34.67 -32.79 13.06
CA SER A 58 35.61 -33.03 11.96
C SER A 58 37.04 -33.24 12.47
N LEU A 59 37.50 -32.48 13.47
CA LEU A 59 38.82 -32.64 14.08
C LEU A 59 38.92 -33.96 14.85
N SER A 60 37.86 -34.34 15.57
CA SER A 60 37.76 -35.63 16.27
C SER A 60 37.81 -36.80 15.28
N VAL A 61 37.12 -36.67 14.14
CA VAL A 61 37.20 -37.62 13.02
C VAL A 61 38.58 -37.58 12.37
N LEU A 62 39.26 -36.44 12.26
CA LEU A 62 40.61 -36.32 11.69
C LEU A 62 41.66 -36.99 12.59
N VAL A 63 41.53 -36.84 13.92
CA VAL A 63 42.40 -37.49 14.90
C VAL A 63 42.14 -39.01 14.92
N TYR A 64 40.90 -39.44 14.75
CA TYR A 64 40.53 -40.86 14.64
C TYR A 64 40.96 -41.49 13.30
N SER A 65 40.82 -40.74 12.20
CA SER A 65 41.10 -41.19 10.83
C SER A 65 42.54 -40.96 10.38
N ARG A 66 43.34 -40.17 11.13
CA ARG A 66 44.81 -40.10 11.07
C ARG A 66 45.45 -41.49 11.08
N PHE A 67 44.69 -42.52 11.49
CA PHE A 67 45.10 -43.91 11.52
C PHE A 67 44.63 -44.80 10.36
N LYS A 68 43.85 -44.37 9.35
CA LYS A 68 43.59 -45.32 8.23
C LYS A 68 43.18 -44.86 6.84
N ASP A 69 42.51 -43.73 6.61
CA ASP A 69 41.96 -43.52 5.24
C ASP A 69 41.62 -42.07 4.89
N THR A 70 42.60 -41.33 4.36
CA THR A 70 42.48 -39.91 3.95
C THR A 70 41.45 -39.68 2.85
N ARG A 71 41.17 -40.70 2.03
CA ARG A 71 40.17 -40.63 0.96
C ARG A 71 38.75 -40.49 1.50
N ARG A 72 38.45 -41.07 2.67
CA ARG A 72 37.13 -40.98 3.32
C ARG A 72 36.92 -39.61 3.98
N VAL A 73 37.99 -39.04 4.52
CA VAL A 73 37.98 -37.69 5.09
C VAL A 73 37.65 -36.66 4.03
N PHE A 74 38.23 -36.79 2.83
CA PHE A 74 37.97 -35.88 1.72
C PHE A 74 36.48 -35.86 1.32
N TRP A 75 35.85 -37.03 1.19
CA TRP A 75 34.42 -37.12 0.88
C TRP A 75 33.53 -36.60 2.01
N ALA A 76 33.91 -36.80 3.27
CA ALA A 76 33.16 -36.30 4.42
C ALA A 76 33.17 -34.76 4.50
N VAL A 77 34.31 -34.11 4.18
CA VAL A 77 34.43 -32.65 4.15
C VAL A 77 33.56 -32.04 3.04
N ILE A 78 33.56 -32.64 1.86
CA ILE A 78 32.72 -32.18 0.74
C ILE A 78 31.23 -32.28 1.12
N LEU A 79 30.82 -33.40 1.73
CA LEU A 79 29.43 -33.61 2.12
C LEU A 79 28.99 -32.64 3.23
N ALA A 80 29.87 -32.31 4.17
CA ALA A 80 29.60 -31.31 5.20
C ALA A 80 29.46 -29.89 4.60
N LEU A 81 30.31 -29.53 3.64
CA LEU A 81 30.26 -28.23 2.98
C LEU A 81 29.00 -28.06 2.13
N THR A 82 28.58 -29.10 1.40
CA THR A 82 27.36 -29.03 0.57
C THR A 82 26.11 -28.93 1.43
N VAL A 83 25.99 -29.73 2.50
CA VAL A 83 24.85 -29.69 3.43
C VAL A 83 24.75 -28.36 4.16
N GLY A 84 25.87 -27.69 4.46
CA GLY A 84 25.86 -26.36 5.07
C GLY A 84 25.58 -25.22 4.08
N MET A 85 26.15 -25.27 2.88
CA MET A 85 26.03 -24.20 1.87
C MET A 85 24.66 -24.16 1.17
N LEU A 86 24.05 -25.32 0.90
CA LEU A 86 22.76 -25.40 0.19
C LEU A 86 21.61 -24.64 0.88
N PRO A 87 21.31 -24.86 2.17
CA PRO A 87 20.25 -24.13 2.85
C PRO A 87 20.55 -22.63 2.95
N LEU A 88 21.82 -22.24 3.11
CA LEU A 88 22.25 -20.84 3.15
C LEU A 88 21.99 -20.14 1.80
N ALA A 89 22.34 -20.80 0.70
CA ALA A 89 22.12 -20.30 -0.66
C ALA A 89 20.62 -20.11 -0.96
N ILE A 90 19.78 -21.07 -0.58
CA ILE A 90 18.31 -20.97 -0.74
C ILE A 90 17.76 -19.80 0.10
N GLN A 91 18.28 -19.61 1.31
CA GLN A 91 17.87 -18.53 2.20
C GLN A 91 18.30 -17.14 1.69
N LEU A 92 19.42 -17.04 0.98
CA LEU A 92 19.87 -15.82 0.29
C LEU A 92 18.95 -15.48 -0.90
N VAL A 93 18.56 -16.47 -1.71
CA VAL A 93 17.68 -16.27 -2.87
C VAL A 93 16.26 -15.86 -2.44
N ARG A 94 15.72 -16.45 -1.36
CA ARG A 94 14.37 -16.11 -0.85
C ARG A 94 14.23 -14.67 -0.36
N LYS A 95 15.32 -13.96 -0.07
CA LYS A 95 15.27 -12.58 0.46
C LYS A 95 15.28 -11.49 -0.62
N GLN A 96 15.37 -11.85 -1.90
CA GLN A 96 15.49 -10.87 -3.00
C GLN A 96 14.31 -10.80 -3.96
N THR A 97 13.26 -11.60 -3.78
CA THR A 97 12.02 -11.41 -4.54
C THR A 97 11.14 -10.34 -3.89
N GLY A 98 11.69 -9.15 -3.72
CA GLY A 98 10.89 -7.94 -3.65
C GLY A 98 10.65 -7.50 -5.08
N ILE A 99 9.40 -7.55 -5.54
CA ILE A 99 9.02 -6.99 -6.83
C ILE A 99 9.44 -5.52 -6.78
N ILE A 100 10.46 -5.16 -7.58
CA ILE A 100 10.81 -3.77 -7.84
C ILE A 100 9.68 -3.24 -8.72
N THR A 101 8.68 -2.64 -8.09
CA THR A 101 7.68 -1.82 -8.80
C THR A 101 8.41 -0.60 -9.33
N GLU A 102 8.48 -0.46 -10.65
CA GLU A 102 8.82 0.81 -11.28
C GLU A 102 7.82 1.85 -10.80
N ALA A 103 8.24 2.73 -9.88
CA ALA A 103 7.44 3.86 -9.48
C ALA A 103 7.53 4.92 -10.58
N LYS A 104 6.58 4.91 -11.52
CA LYS A 104 6.25 6.13 -12.28
C LYS A 104 5.48 7.06 -11.33
N PRO A 105 5.99 8.26 -10.98
CA PRO A 105 5.33 9.14 -10.02
C PRO A 105 4.09 9.89 -10.55
N THR A 106 3.47 9.48 -11.66
CA THR A 106 2.64 10.39 -12.49
C THR A 106 1.19 9.93 -12.73
N LEU A 107 0.54 9.41 -11.69
CA LEU A 107 -0.88 9.02 -11.72
C LEU A 107 -1.68 9.66 -10.56
N ILE A 108 -1.17 10.76 -10.02
CA ILE A 108 -1.82 11.51 -8.95
C ILE A 108 -3.02 12.27 -9.54
N PRO A 109 -4.25 12.09 -9.02
CA PRO A 109 -5.39 12.90 -9.41
C PRO A 109 -5.16 14.39 -9.11
N ARG A 110 -5.37 15.23 -10.13
CA ARG A 110 -5.31 16.69 -10.05
C ARG A 110 -6.63 17.30 -10.48
N GLN A 111 -6.82 18.57 -10.13
CA GLN A 111 -8.01 19.36 -10.51
C GLN A 111 -9.34 18.65 -10.17
N VAL A 112 -9.40 18.04 -8.99
CA VAL A 112 -10.60 17.34 -8.52
C VAL A 112 -11.71 18.37 -8.36
N GLN A 113 -12.87 18.12 -8.95
CA GLN A 113 -14.04 18.98 -8.87
C GLN A 113 -15.26 18.14 -8.51
N ILE A 114 -16.09 18.67 -7.61
CA ILE A 114 -17.39 18.10 -7.28
C ILE A 114 -18.45 19.02 -7.87
N THR A 115 -19.35 18.47 -8.67
CA THR A 115 -20.42 19.19 -9.37
C THR A 115 -21.75 18.46 -9.21
N ASP A 116 -22.82 19.07 -9.71
CA ASP A 116 -24.15 18.45 -9.81
C ASP A 116 -24.66 17.86 -8.49
N VAL A 117 -24.34 18.51 -7.36
CA VAL A 117 -24.78 18.05 -6.04
C VAL A 117 -26.29 18.21 -5.94
N THR A 118 -27.00 17.10 -5.83
CA THR A 118 -28.45 17.00 -5.59
C THR A 118 -28.70 16.47 -4.17
N ASP A 119 -29.96 16.22 -3.84
CA ASP A 119 -30.37 15.50 -2.63
C ASP A 119 -30.04 14.01 -2.70
N THR A 120 -29.91 13.46 -3.90
CA THR A 120 -29.78 12.03 -4.16
C THR A 120 -28.44 11.63 -4.76
N GLY A 121 -27.54 12.59 -5.04
CA GLY A 121 -26.29 12.29 -5.70
C GLY A 121 -25.37 13.49 -5.89
N PHE A 122 -24.21 13.23 -6.49
CA PHE A 122 -23.23 14.22 -6.94
C PHE A 122 -22.35 13.64 -8.06
N SER A 123 -21.66 14.51 -8.78
CA SER A 123 -20.66 14.12 -9.77
C SER A 123 -19.27 14.56 -9.32
N VAL A 124 -18.27 13.74 -9.60
CA VAL A 124 -16.87 14.05 -9.30
C VAL A 124 -16.05 13.88 -10.58
N SER A 125 -15.19 14.84 -10.87
CA SER A 125 -14.25 14.79 -11.98
C SER A 125 -12.83 15.10 -11.53
N TRP A 126 -11.84 14.54 -12.21
CA TRP A 126 -10.42 14.80 -11.98
C TRP A 126 -9.61 14.50 -13.23
N GLN A 127 -8.33 14.90 -13.22
CA GLN A 127 -7.39 14.64 -14.31
C GLN A 127 -6.15 13.92 -13.83
N THR A 128 -5.54 13.13 -14.71
CA THR A 128 -4.25 12.46 -14.51
C THR A 128 -3.31 12.76 -15.68
N ASP A 129 -2.00 12.73 -15.44
CA ASP A 129 -1.01 13.03 -16.48
C ASP A 129 -0.91 11.91 -17.54
N GLU A 130 -1.11 10.66 -17.11
CA GLU A 130 -1.19 9.46 -17.95
C GLU A 130 -2.59 8.85 -17.90
N ALA A 131 -2.94 8.06 -18.92
CA ALA A 131 -4.22 7.37 -18.95
C ALA A 131 -4.26 6.31 -17.83
N ALA A 132 -5.34 6.29 -17.06
CA ALA A 132 -5.49 5.44 -15.88
C ALA A 132 -6.92 4.93 -15.75
N MET A 133 -7.12 3.88 -14.95
CA MET A 133 -8.47 3.52 -14.50
C MET A 133 -8.90 4.43 -13.35
N GLY A 134 -10.17 4.85 -13.35
CA GLY A 134 -10.76 5.69 -12.32
C GLY A 134 -11.89 4.99 -11.55
N ALA A 135 -11.95 5.22 -10.24
CA ALA A 135 -13.10 4.86 -9.41
C ALA A 135 -13.21 5.80 -8.21
N ILE A 136 -14.38 5.81 -7.56
CA ILE A 136 -14.58 6.51 -6.29
C ILE A 136 -15.12 5.53 -5.27
N ARG A 137 -14.63 5.63 -4.04
CA ARG A 137 -15.29 5.04 -2.89
C ARG A 137 -15.89 6.12 -2.02
N TRP A 138 -17.06 5.85 -1.47
CA TRP A 138 -17.77 6.79 -0.62
C TRP A 138 -18.44 6.10 0.57
N SER A 139 -18.64 6.84 1.66
CA SER A 139 -19.41 6.39 2.82
C SER A 139 -20.12 7.55 3.53
N SER A 140 -21.28 7.29 4.12
CA SER A 140 -21.95 8.22 5.06
C SER A 140 -21.52 8.03 6.51
N ARG A 141 -20.63 7.06 6.78
CA ARG A 141 -20.05 6.80 8.10
C ARG A 141 -18.54 6.79 8.01
N ASP A 142 -17.89 7.33 9.03
CA ASP A 142 -16.45 7.22 9.20
C ASP A 142 -16.08 5.85 9.77
N ASP A 143 -16.42 4.79 9.02
CA ASP A 143 -16.04 3.41 9.35
C ASP A 143 -15.56 2.66 8.09
N ASP A 144 -14.56 1.81 8.24
CA ASP A 144 -13.92 1.11 7.10
C ASP A 144 -14.84 0.06 6.42
N LYS A 145 -16.01 -0.25 7.01
CA LYS A 145 -16.91 -1.31 6.52
C LYS A 145 -18.07 -0.80 5.67
N SER A 146 -18.35 0.49 5.71
CA SER A 146 -19.49 1.12 5.04
C SER A 146 -19.18 1.71 3.68
N TRP A 147 -17.91 1.67 3.27
CA TRP A 147 -17.46 2.17 1.97
C TRP A 147 -18.09 1.40 0.81
N ARG A 148 -18.62 2.15 -0.16
CA ARG A 148 -19.13 1.63 -1.43
C ARG A 148 -18.29 2.18 -2.56
N THR A 149 -17.96 1.32 -3.53
CA THR A 149 -17.15 1.71 -4.69
C THR A 149 -18.02 1.84 -5.93
N VAL A 150 -17.82 2.93 -6.67
CA VAL A 150 -18.42 3.19 -7.97
C VAL A 150 -17.29 3.37 -8.99
N PRO A 151 -17.12 2.42 -9.93
CA PRO A 151 -16.14 2.58 -11.00
C PRO A 151 -16.57 3.66 -11.99
N GLU A 152 -15.61 4.19 -12.73
CA GLU A 152 -15.90 5.04 -13.88
C GLU A 152 -16.69 4.30 -14.97
N THR A 153 -17.70 4.97 -15.53
CA THR A 153 -18.67 4.38 -16.46
C THR A 153 -18.04 3.80 -17.72
N GLN A 154 -16.91 4.35 -18.19
CA GLN A 154 -16.28 3.91 -19.43
C GLN A 154 -15.37 2.70 -19.26
N GLY A 155 -14.94 2.36 -18.04
CA GLY A 155 -14.10 1.17 -17.76
C GLY A 155 -12.75 1.11 -18.47
N GLU A 156 -12.40 2.11 -19.28
CA GLU A 156 -11.16 2.23 -20.04
C GLU A 156 -10.18 3.20 -19.35
N GLU A 157 -8.90 3.09 -19.71
CA GLU A 157 -7.88 4.02 -19.23
C GLU A 157 -8.03 5.39 -19.90
N GLN A 158 -8.26 6.44 -19.10
CA GLN A 158 -8.46 7.81 -19.58
C GLN A 158 -7.65 8.81 -18.76
N ARG A 159 -7.46 10.01 -19.28
CA ARG A 159 -6.80 11.12 -18.55
C ARG A 159 -7.78 12.06 -17.87
N ASN A 160 -9.01 12.11 -18.38
CA ASN A 160 -10.09 12.94 -17.85
C ASN A 160 -11.13 11.99 -17.30
N HIS A 161 -11.38 12.08 -15.99
CA HIS A 161 -12.26 11.17 -15.31
C HIS A 161 -13.55 11.85 -14.88
N ARG A 162 -14.65 11.10 -14.91
CA ARG A 162 -15.94 11.51 -14.33
C ARG A 162 -16.69 10.32 -13.75
N VAL A 163 -17.02 10.40 -12.47
CA VAL A 163 -17.83 9.42 -11.76
C VAL A 163 -19.08 10.09 -11.20
N VAL A 164 -20.24 9.45 -11.38
CA VAL A 164 -21.52 9.91 -10.85
C VAL A 164 -21.93 8.98 -9.71
N VAL A 165 -22.18 9.56 -8.53
CA VAL A 165 -22.67 8.84 -7.36
C VAL A 165 -24.15 9.18 -7.17
N ASN A 166 -24.99 8.15 -7.12
CA ASN A 166 -26.45 8.26 -7.00
C ASN A 166 -26.99 7.40 -5.83
N GLY A 167 -28.26 7.59 -5.49
CA GLY A 167 -28.94 6.82 -4.44
C GLY A 167 -28.53 7.22 -3.02
N LEU A 168 -28.15 8.49 -2.85
CA LEU A 168 -27.77 9.07 -1.58
C LEU A 168 -29.00 9.63 -0.84
N ALA A 169 -28.87 9.80 0.47
CA ALA A 169 -29.86 10.48 1.28
C ALA A 169 -29.60 11.99 1.27
N GLY A 170 -30.66 12.79 1.23
CA GLY A 170 -30.57 14.25 1.29
C GLY A 170 -30.03 14.75 2.63
N GLY A 171 -29.41 15.93 2.63
CA GLY A 171 -28.88 16.59 3.82
C GLY A 171 -27.82 15.79 4.58
N THR A 172 -27.15 14.86 3.90
CA THR A 172 -26.23 13.90 4.52
C THR A 172 -24.80 14.18 4.09
N VAL A 173 -23.88 14.11 5.06
CA VAL A 173 -22.43 14.24 4.83
C VAL A 173 -21.87 12.90 4.37
N TYR A 174 -21.11 12.93 3.29
CA TYR A 174 -20.41 11.80 2.71
C TYR A 174 -18.91 12.06 2.66
N TYR A 175 -18.15 11.03 2.99
CA TYR A 175 -16.71 10.95 2.87
C TYR A 175 -16.38 10.19 1.60
N LEU A 176 -15.45 10.69 0.79
CA LEU A 176 -15.05 10.06 -0.46
C LEU A 176 -13.54 10.04 -0.66
N GLU A 177 -13.10 9.06 -1.44
CA GLU A 177 -11.72 8.91 -1.87
C GLU A 177 -11.68 8.48 -3.34
N ILE A 178 -10.63 8.89 -4.03
CA ILE A 178 -10.48 8.69 -5.47
C ILE A 178 -9.46 7.58 -5.72
N PHE A 179 -9.84 6.57 -6.50
CA PHE A 179 -8.93 5.58 -7.01
C PHE A 179 -8.36 6.05 -8.34
N SER A 180 -7.04 5.99 -8.47
CA SER A 180 -6.36 6.14 -9.74
C SER A 180 -5.23 5.13 -9.85
N PHE A 181 -5.16 4.47 -11.00
CA PHE A 181 -4.19 3.44 -11.33
C PHE A 181 -4.21 2.23 -10.38
N ASN A 182 -3.48 2.31 -9.26
CA ASN A 182 -3.41 1.25 -8.26
C ASN A 182 -3.52 1.76 -6.82
N GLN A 183 -3.87 3.04 -6.61
CA GLN A 183 -3.93 3.64 -5.26
C GLN A 183 -5.20 4.46 -5.05
N TRP A 184 -5.63 4.52 -3.80
CA TRP A 184 -6.64 5.46 -3.32
C TRP A 184 -5.96 6.77 -2.91
N TYR A 185 -6.64 7.89 -3.13
CA TYR A 185 -6.15 9.24 -2.90
C TYR A 185 -7.16 10.06 -2.10
N ASN A 186 -6.63 10.90 -1.21
CA ASN A 186 -7.40 11.77 -0.31
C ASN A 186 -6.72 13.16 -0.13
N GLN A 187 -7.27 14.00 0.74
CA GLN A 187 -6.66 15.30 1.08
C GLN A 187 -5.72 15.14 2.27
N GLN A 188 -4.47 14.71 2.03
CA GLN A 188 -3.42 14.67 3.06
C GLN A 188 -3.82 13.87 4.32
N GLY A 189 -4.47 12.72 4.14
CA GLY A 189 -4.95 11.89 5.25
C GLY A 189 -6.39 12.17 5.68
N VAL A 190 -7.05 13.17 5.09
CA VAL A 190 -8.47 13.49 5.33
C VAL A 190 -9.28 13.10 4.09
N PRO A 191 -10.36 12.29 4.23
CA PRO A 191 -11.28 12.02 3.13
C PRO A 191 -11.90 13.32 2.58
N ILE A 192 -12.20 13.33 1.29
CA ILE A 192 -12.90 14.46 0.68
C ILE A 192 -14.34 14.46 1.21
N VAL A 193 -14.84 15.62 1.65
CA VAL A 193 -16.17 15.73 2.26
C VAL A 193 -17.13 16.42 1.30
N VAL A 194 -18.31 15.82 1.11
CA VAL A 194 -19.43 16.40 0.34
C VAL A 194 -20.72 16.24 1.12
N MET A 195 -21.57 17.28 1.10
CA MET A 195 -22.90 17.23 1.71
C MET A 195 -23.95 17.32 0.61
N THR A 196 -24.85 16.33 0.56
CA THR A 196 -26.00 16.37 -0.35
C THR A 196 -26.95 17.50 0.03
N LYS A 197 -27.71 18.01 -0.96
CA LYS A 197 -28.77 18.98 -0.69
C LYS A 197 -29.85 18.35 0.19
N PHE A 198 -30.57 19.16 0.95
CA PHE A 198 -31.76 18.66 1.64
C PHE A 198 -32.82 18.24 0.62
N GLU A 199 -33.54 17.16 0.94
CA GLU A 199 -34.70 16.73 0.16
C GLU A 199 -35.70 17.89 0.12
N THR A 200 -36.04 18.34 -1.08
CA THR A 200 -36.94 19.49 -1.25
C THR A 200 -38.35 18.94 -1.46
N ASP A 201 -39.27 19.23 -0.54
CA ASP A 201 -40.66 18.71 -0.55
C ASP A 201 -41.56 19.35 -1.63
N GLU A 202 -40.98 19.76 -2.78
CA GLU A 202 -41.65 20.50 -3.85
C GLU A 202 -42.65 19.66 -4.67
N GLY A 203 -42.81 18.37 -4.36
CA GLY A 203 -43.74 17.46 -5.04
C GLY A 203 -45.10 17.26 -4.37
N LYS A 204 -45.39 17.88 -3.22
CA LYS A 204 -46.67 17.73 -2.51
C LYS A 204 -47.39 19.06 -2.31
N ARG A 205 -47.92 19.63 -3.38
CA ARG A 205 -49.00 20.62 -3.33
C ARG A 205 -50.03 20.38 -4.43
#